data_AF-A0A0L0CZW2-F1
#
_entry.id   AF-A0A0L0CZW2-F1
#
_cell.length_a   1.000
_cell.length_b   1.000
_cell.length_c   1.000
_cell.angle_alpha   90.00
_cell.angle_beta   90.00
_cell.angle_gamma   90.00
#
_symmetry.space_group_name_H-M   'P 1'
#
loop_
_entity.id
_entity.type
_entity.pdbx_description
1 polymer ?
#
loop_
_entity_poly.entity_id
_entity_poly.type
_entity_poly.pdbx_seq_one_letter_code
_entity_poly.pdbx_strand_id
1 'polypeptide(L)'
;MYFNYFKETNKSEIEEVFKEYSSKHDCGVILINQQIADEIRYLVDLHDKILPTVLEIPSKDKPFDPNKDSIIQRVKLFFGGDISHL
;
A
#
# COMPACT_ATOMS: atom_id res chain seq x y z
N MET A 1 -6.90 14.21 3.71
CA MET A 1 -6.62 14.56 2.31
C MET A 1 -6.40 13.28 1.54
N TYR A 2 -6.82 13.17 0.28
CA TYR A 2 -6.61 11.96 -0.52
C TYR A 2 -6.15 12.36 -1.93
N PHE A 3 -5.28 11.54 -2.50
CA PHE A 3 -4.79 11.67 -3.86
C PHE A 3 -5.23 10.42 -4.64
N ASN A 4 -5.91 10.62 -5.76
CA ASN A 4 -6.32 9.53 -6.63
C ASN A 4 -5.18 9.22 -7.61
N TYR A 5 -4.75 7.97 -7.60
CA TYR A 5 -3.77 7.47 -8.56
C TYR A 5 -4.48 6.83 -9.75
N PHE A 6 -4.07 7.21 -10.95
CA PHE A 6 -4.44 6.60 -12.23
C PHE A 6 -3.17 6.10 -12.94
N LYS A 7 -3.31 5.21 -13.92
CA LYS A 7 -2.13 4.69 -14.65
C LYS A 7 -1.38 5.78 -15.42
N GLU A 8 -2.07 6.83 -15.82
CA GLU A 8 -1.48 8.01 -16.46
C GLU A 8 -0.88 9.03 -15.47
N THR A 9 -1.01 8.81 -14.15
CA THR A 9 -0.44 9.72 -13.16
C THR A 9 1.08 9.75 -13.30
N ASN A 10 1.64 10.95 -13.45
CA ASN A 10 3.08 11.12 -13.60
C ASN A 10 3.80 10.89 -12.28
N LYS A 11 4.96 10.24 -12.35
CA LYS A 11 5.82 10.04 -11.17
C LYS A 11 6.13 11.33 -10.41
N SER A 12 6.37 12.44 -11.12
CA SER A 12 6.63 13.75 -10.48
C SER A 12 5.46 14.22 -9.60
N GLU A 13 4.23 13.94 -10.00
CA GLU A 13 3.02 14.29 -9.24
C GLU A 13 2.94 13.48 -7.94
N ILE A 14 3.27 12.19 -8.00
CA ILE A 14 3.34 11.32 -6.81
C ILE A 14 4.39 11.85 -5.82
N GLU A 15 5.56 12.26 -6.32
CA GLU A 15 6.63 12.82 -5.51
C GLU A 15 6.24 14.14 -4.84
N GLU A 16 5.61 15.04 -5.58
CA GLU A 16 5.12 16.32 -5.06
C GLU A 16 4.08 16.12 -3.96
N VAL A 17 3.10 15.26 -4.19
CA VAL A 17 2.05 14.95 -3.20
C VAL A 17 2.64 14.30 -1.96
N PHE A 18 3.56 13.36 -2.12
CA PHE A 18 4.22 12.71 -0.97
C PHE A 18 5.00 13.73 -0.13
N LYS A 19 5.76 14.62 -0.77
CA LYS A 19 6.50 15.72 -0.09
C LYS A 19 5.54 16.69 0.61
N GLU A 20 4.42 17.03 -0.03
CA GLU A 20 3.41 17.89 0.57
C GLU A 20 2.85 17.24 1.84
N TYR A 21 2.44 15.98 1.78
CA TYR A 21 1.79 15.30 2.90
C TYR A 21 2.76 15.01 4.05
N SER A 22 4.01 14.64 3.73
CA SER A 22 5.07 14.40 4.72
C SER A 22 5.55 15.68 5.41
N SER A 23 5.31 16.86 4.83
CA SER A 23 5.65 18.15 5.43
C SER A 23 4.58 18.69 6.39
N LYS A 24 3.36 18.13 6.37
CA LYS A 24 2.23 18.64 7.15
C LYS A 24 2.31 18.26 8.62
N HIS A 25 2.29 19.26 9.50
CA HIS A 25 2.31 19.08 10.95
C HIS A 25 1.01 18.49 11.53
N ASP A 26 -0.09 18.55 10.78
CA ASP A 26 -1.40 18.00 11.13
C ASP A 26 -1.68 16.62 10.49
N CYS A 27 -0.66 16.01 9.87
CA CYS A 27 -0.75 14.67 9.30
C CYS A 27 -0.16 13.63 10.27
N GLY A 28 -1.01 12.70 10.75
CA GLY A 28 -0.56 11.60 11.61
C GLY A 28 -0.04 10.39 10.83
N VAL A 29 -0.75 10.00 9.77
CA VAL A 29 -0.47 8.79 8.99
C VAL A 29 -0.69 9.05 7.50
N ILE A 30 0.22 8.58 6.65
CA ILE A 30 0.06 8.49 5.20
C ILE A 30 -0.17 7.02 4.85
N LEU A 31 -1.35 6.70 4.34
CA LEU A 31 -1.63 5.39 3.73
C LEU A 31 -1.30 5.47 2.24
N ILE A 32 -0.41 4.60 1.76
CA ILE A 32 0.04 4.58 0.37
C ILE A 32 -0.07 3.17 -0.19
N ASN A 33 -0.46 3.02 -1.45
CA ASN A 33 -0.45 1.72 -2.11
C ASN A 33 0.99 1.25 -2.34
N GLN A 34 1.31 -0.01 -2.06
CA GLN A 34 2.64 -0.58 -2.24
C GLN A 34 3.20 -0.35 -3.67
N GLN A 35 2.36 -0.45 -4.71
CA GLN A 35 2.80 -0.21 -6.09
C GLN A 35 3.27 1.23 -6.29
N ILE A 36 2.57 2.19 -5.69
CA ILE A 36 2.91 3.62 -5.75
C ILE A 36 4.16 3.88 -4.90
N ALA A 37 4.26 3.24 -3.73
CA ALA A 37 5.43 3.35 -2.86
C ALA A 37 6.70 2.85 -3.57
N ASP A 38 6.61 1.78 -4.37
CA ASP A 38 7.73 1.28 -5.17
C ASP A 38 8.21 2.29 -6.23
N GLU A 39 7.30 3.07 -6.84
CA GLU A 39 7.66 4.10 -7.83
C GLU A 39 8.51 5.23 -7.22
N ILE A 40 8.27 5.57 -5.96
CA ILE A 40 8.96 6.62 -5.20
C ILE A 40 9.74 6.07 -3.99
N ARG A 41 10.19 4.81 -4.06
CA ARG A 41 10.84 4.10 -2.93
C ARG A 41 11.94 4.93 -2.25
N TYR A 42 12.72 5.64 -3.05
CA TYR A 42 13.79 6.51 -2.56
C TYR A 42 13.29 7.65 -1.66
N LEU A 43 12.08 8.19 -1.87
CA LEU A 43 11.49 9.21 -0.98
C LEU A 43 10.92 8.59 0.29
N VAL A 44 10.30 7.41 0.16
CA VAL A 44 9.74 6.68 1.30
C VAL A 44 10.86 6.28 2.26
N ASP A 45 11.97 5.75 1.75
CA ASP A 45 13.12 5.33 2.55
C ASP A 45 13.88 6.53 3.17
N LEU A 46 13.84 7.71 2.53
CA LEU A 46 14.45 8.94 3.05
C LEU A 46 13.59 9.60 4.14
N HIS A 47 12.31 9.23 4.26
CA HIS A 47 11.41 9.77 5.28
C HIS A 47 11.68 9.11 6.63
N ASP A 48 12.52 9.75 7.44
CA ASP A 48 12.97 9.30 8.75
C ASP A 48 12.09 9.77 9.92
N LYS A 49 11.14 10.68 9.65
CA LYS A 49 10.26 11.25 10.67
C LYS A 49 9.23 10.23 11.12
N ILE A 50 9.01 10.18 12.44
CA ILE A 50 7.94 9.36 13.04
C ILE A 50 6.55 9.82 12.55
N LEU A 51 6.37 11.14 12.39
CA LEU A 51 5.13 11.74 11.92
C LEU A 51 5.34 12.57 10.63
N PRO A 52 4.46 12.39 9.63
CA PRO A 52 3.45 11.33 9.55
C PRO A 52 4.09 9.94 9.37
N THR A 53 3.50 8.91 9.98
CA THR A 53 3.91 7.52 9.74
C THR A 53 3.43 7.06 8.36
N VAL A 54 4.31 6.48 7.55
CA VAL A 54 3.96 5.96 6.22
C VAL A 54 3.61 4.47 6.32
N LEU A 55 2.42 4.06 5.86
CA LEU A 55 1.97 2.68 5.86
C LEU A 55 1.60 2.24 4.43
N GLU A 56 2.23 1.16 3.97
CA GLU A 56 1.97 0.56 2.67
C GLU A 56 0.77 -0.39 2.75
N ILE A 57 -0.20 -0.20 1.85
CA ILE A 57 -1.36 -1.08 1.69
C ILE A 57 -1.30 -1.80 0.34
N PRO A 58 -1.75 -3.05 0.25
CA PRO A 58 -1.82 -3.77 -1.02
C PRO A 58 -2.86 -3.13 -1.97
N SER A 59 -2.63 -3.25 -3.27
CA SER A 59 -3.60 -2.83 -4.30
C SER A 59 -4.69 -3.88 -4.52
N LYS A 60 -5.88 -3.43 -4.95
CA LYS A 60 -6.97 -4.33 -5.37
C LYS A 60 -6.71 -4.99 -6.74
N ASP A 61 -5.83 -4.41 -7.56
CA ASP A 61 -5.63 -4.78 -8.98
C ASP A 61 -4.64 -5.92 -9.20
N LYS A 62 -3.91 -6.36 -8.16
CA LYS A 62 -3.40 -7.72 -8.14
C LYS A 62 -4.59 -8.62 -7.80
N PRO A 63 -5.13 -9.42 -8.76
CA PRO A 63 -6.20 -10.34 -8.45
C PRO A 63 -5.74 -11.17 -7.26
N PHE A 64 -6.58 -11.18 -6.23
CA PHE A 64 -6.36 -11.96 -5.04
C PHE A 64 -6.01 -13.38 -5.45
N ASP A 65 -4.76 -13.79 -5.17
CA ASP A 65 -4.30 -15.14 -5.41
C ASP A 65 -4.43 -15.91 -4.09
N PRO A 66 -5.52 -16.67 -3.87
CA PRO A 66 -5.72 -17.46 -2.65
C PRO A 66 -4.64 -18.52 -2.43
N ASN A 67 -3.74 -18.74 -3.39
CA ASN A 67 -2.61 -19.65 -3.25
C ASN A 67 -1.34 -18.94 -2.75
N LYS A 68 -1.28 -17.61 -2.77
CA LYS A 68 -0.11 -16.84 -2.29
C LYS A 68 -0.37 -16.10 -0.98
N ASP A 69 -1.61 -16.09 -0.52
CA ASP A 69 -1.99 -15.48 0.75
C ASP A 69 -1.74 -16.45 1.92
N SER A 70 -0.88 -16.03 2.86
CA SER A 70 -0.50 -16.84 4.02
C SER A 70 -1.66 -17.07 5.02
N ILE A 71 -2.64 -16.18 5.07
CA ILE A 71 -3.84 -16.32 5.90
C ILE A 71 -4.77 -17.35 5.28
N ILE A 72 -5.01 -17.28 3.97
CA ILE A 72 -5.83 -18.26 3.24
C ILE A 72 -5.20 -19.64 3.27
N GLN A 73 -3.88 -19.75 3.13
CA GLN A 73 -3.18 -21.03 3.25
C GLN A 73 -3.35 -21.64 4.64
N ARG A 74 -3.27 -20.83 5.71
CA ARG A 74 -3.53 -21.30 7.07
C ARG A 74 -4.98 -21.76 7.21
N VAL A 75 -5.94 -20.99 6.73
CA VAL A 75 -7.36 -21.37 6.72
C VAL A 75 -7.56 -22.69 5.96
N LYS A 76 -6.99 -22.84 4.76
CA LYS A 76 -7.03 -24.11 3.99
C LYS A 76 -6.44 -25.29 4.77
N LEU A 77 -5.33 -25.08 5.50
CA LEU A 77 -4.73 -26.10 6.36
C LEU A 77 -5.65 -26.49 7.53
N PHE A 78 -6.27 -25.50 8.16
CA PHE A 78 -7.18 -25.71 9.28
C PHE A 78 -8.49 -26.39 8.87
N PHE A 79 -8.97 -26.16 7.64
CA PHE A 79 -10.21 -26.73 7.12
C PHE A 79 -10.00 -27.95 6.19
N GLY A 80 -8.80 -28.52 6.13
CA GLY A 80 -8.57 -29.80 5.44
C GLY A 80 -8.60 -29.74 3.90
N GLY A 81 -8.44 -28.55 3.31
CA GLY A 81 -8.19 -28.39 1.87
C GLY A 81 -9.41 -28.27 0.95
N ASP A 82 -10.65 -28.32 1.45
CA ASP A 82 -11.84 -28.15 0.62
C ASP A 82 -12.73 -27.01 1.13
N ILE A 83 -12.87 -25.96 0.31
CA ILE A 83 -13.75 -24.81 0.56
C ILE A 83 -14.80 -24.65 -0.55
N SER A 84 -15.05 -25.69 -1.35
CA SER A 84 -15.95 -25.61 -2.51
C SER A 84 -17.43 -25.43 -2.18
N HIS A 85 -17.79 -25.23 -0.91
CA HIS A 85 -19.15 -25.01 -0.43
C HIS A 85 -19.34 -23.78 0.49
N LEU A 86 -18.47 -22.76 0.39
CA LEU A 86 -18.73 -21.42 0.94
C LEU A 86 -18.87 -20.39 -0.18
#